data_AF-A0A0P8ZPM0-F1
#
_entry.id   AF-A0A0P8ZPM0-F1
#
_cell.length_a   1.000
_cell.length_b   1.000
_cell.length_c   1.000
_cell.angle_alpha   90.00
_cell.angle_beta   90.00
_cell.angle_gamma   90.00
#
_symmetry.space_group_name_H-M   'P 1'
#
loop_
_entity.id
_entity.type
_entity.pdbx_description
1 polymer ?
#
loop_
_entity_poly.entity_id
_entity_poly.type
_entity_poly.pdbx_seq_one_letter_code
_entity_poly.pdbx_strand_id
1 'polypeptide(L)'
;MTRKMPPVVRDHALQIAHHEMGHYVVARALGFATGGVTLTVTMDLRHQGGACITLVRPISSIEAMKEHLEARMMVLLAGAMAQTLPSKPSAGKRVDKPKATAILKGEQGAEQDYAKIRELQHLLRNIAYPDTDPASSSSITTEMKAINDRLWMRTQEIVEALSETITELGETLVDRMVLVEQWGRPADTYEVVLTREMLERLTPL
;
A
#
# COMPACT_ATOMS: atom_id res chain seq x y z
N MET A 1 -34.32 -0.43 -4.99
CA MET A 1 -33.80 0.13 -3.72
C MET A 1 -32.31 -0.17 -3.68
N THR A 2 -31.44 0.84 -3.80
CA THR A 2 -30.01 0.65 -3.56
C THR A 2 -29.83 0.31 -2.08
N ARG A 3 -29.49 -0.95 -1.76
CA ARG A 3 -29.13 -1.32 -0.40
C ARG A 3 -27.87 -0.53 -0.04
N LYS A 4 -28.03 0.48 0.82
CA LYS A 4 -26.90 1.27 1.31
C LYS A 4 -25.93 0.35 2.03
N MET A 5 -24.64 0.45 1.70
CA MET A 5 -23.58 -0.33 2.33
C MET A 5 -23.66 -0.19 3.86
N PRO A 6 -23.70 -1.29 4.64
CA PRO A 6 -23.72 -1.21 6.10
C PRO A 6 -22.53 -0.41 6.63
N PRO A 7 -22.69 0.42 7.68
CA PRO A 7 -21.60 1.27 8.19
C PRO A 7 -20.31 0.50 8.50
N VAL A 8 -20.42 -0.66 9.16
CA VAL A 8 -19.25 -1.50 9.48
C VAL A 8 -18.52 -2.01 8.23
N VAL A 9 -19.26 -2.33 7.16
CA VAL A 9 -18.68 -2.76 5.87
C VAL A 9 -18.02 -1.56 5.19
N ARG A 10 -18.63 -0.38 5.24
CA ARG A 10 -18.07 0.85 4.67
C ARG A 10 -16.79 1.27 5.37
N ASP A 11 -16.78 1.26 6.69
CA ASP A 11 -15.60 1.63 7.50
C ASP A 11 -14.44 0.67 7.25
N HIS A 12 -14.73 -0.63 7.13
CA HIS A 12 -13.73 -1.63 6.75
C HIS A 12 -13.24 -1.43 5.31
N ALA A 13 -14.16 -1.24 4.36
CA ALA A 13 -13.81 -0.97 2.96
C ALA A 13 -12.92 0.28 2.82
N LEU A 14 -13.15 1.32 3.62
CA LEU A 14 -12.35 2.53 3.61
C LEU A 14 -10.92 2.30 4.11
N GLN A 15 -10.72 1.45 5.12
CA GLN A 15 -9.38 1.07 5.59
C GLN A 15 -8.61 0.34 4.48
N ILE A 16 -9.24 -0.61 3.80
CA ILE A 16 -8.61 -1.33 2.69
C ILE A 16 -8.42 -0.40 1.48
N ALA A 17 -9.36 0.51 1.21
CA ALA A 17 -9.21 1.50 0.15
C ALA A 17 -8.00 2.42 0.39
N HIS A 18 -7.79 2.87 1.62
CA HIS A 18 -6.58 3.61 1.99
C HIS A 18 -5.32 2.77 1.77
N HIS A 19 -5.34 1.47 2.09
CA HIS A 19 -4.22 0.57 1.84
C HIS A 19 -3.85 0.55 0.34
N GLU A 20 -4.84 0.26 -0.52
CA GLU A 20 -4.61 0.19 -1.97
C GLU A 20 -4.20 1.53 -2.57
N MET A 21 -4.80 2.63 -2.10
CA MET A 21 -4.43 3.97 -2.54
C MET A 21 -3.06 4.40 -2.03
N GLY A 22 -2.63 3.90 -0.86
CA GLY A 22 -1.26 4.07 -0.38
C GLY A 22 -0.24 3.50 -1.36
N HIS A 23 -0.44 2.24 -1.79
CA HIS A 23 0.38 1.65 -2.84
C HIS A 23 0.33 2.45 -4.15
N TYR A 24 -0.86 2.77 -4.63
CA TYR A 24 -1.06 3.43 -5.92
C TYR A 24 -0.41 4.84 -5.97
N VAL A 25 -0.72 5.68 -4.99
CA VAL A 25 -0.28 7.08 -4.94
C VAL A 25 1.23 7.16 -4.72
N VAL A 26 1.78 6.38 -3.79
CA VAL A 26 3.24 6.37 -3.55
C VAL A 26 4.00 5.77 -4.73
N ALA A 27 3.46 4.75 -5.40
CA ALA A 27 4.06 4.23 -6.64
C ALA A 27 4.17 5.31 -7.72
N ARG A 28 3.08 6.08 -7.95
CA ARG A 28 3.12 7.21 -8.89
C ARG A 28 4.14 8.27 -8.49
N ALA A 29 4.16 8.66 -7.21
CA ALA A 29 5.10 9.67 -6.70
C ALA A 29 6.57 9.26 -6.87
N LEU A 30 6.85 7.95 -6.81
CA LEU A 30 8.19 7.38 -7.02
C LEU A 30 8.48 7.05 -8.50
N GLY A 31 7.62 7.46 -9.42
CA GLY A 31 7.82 7.31 -10.87
C GLY A 31 7.54 5.91 -11.42
N PHE A 32 6.83 5.05 -10.69
CA PHE A 32 6.34 3.80 -11.27
C PHE A 32 5.13 4.08 -12.17
N ALA A 33 5.05 3.36 -13.29
CA ALA A 33 3.81 3.30 -14.05
C ALA A 33 2.77 2.47 -13.28
N THR A 34 1.54 2.99 -13.20
CA THR A 34 0.43 2.34 -12.50
C THR A 34 -0.73 2.03 -13.46
N GLY A 35 -1.53 1.04 -13.08
CA GLY A 35 -2.74 0.63 -13.79
C GLY A 35 -3.99 0.99 -12.99
N GLY A 36 -4.94 0.05 -12.93
CA GLY A 36 -6.16 0.19 -12.13
C GLY A 36 -5.99 -0.21 -10.66
N VAL A 37 -7.02 0.10 -9.88
CA VAL A 37 -7.19 -0.32 -8.49
C VAL A 37 -8.51 -1.08 -8.36
N THR A 38 -8.49 -2.21 -7.65
CA THR A 38 -9.67 -3.04 -7.40
C THR A 38 -9.89 -3.23 -5.91
N LEU A 39 -11.15 -3.31 -5.50
CA LEU A 39 -11.51 -3.67 -4.14
C LEU A 39 -12.81 -4.47 -4.12
N THR A 40 -12.79 -5.58 -3.40
CA THR A 40 -13.94 -6.42 -3.09
C THR A 40 -14.04 -6.58 -1.58
N VAL A 41 -15.24 -6.39 -1.02
CA VAL A 41 -15.52 -6.59 0.41
C VAL A 41 -16.84 -7.31 0.58
N THR A 42 -16.84 -8.41 1.33
CA THR A 42 -18.04 -9.18 1.66
C THR A 42 -18.71 -8.63 2.92
N MET A 43 -19.99 -8.95 3.13
CA MET A 43 -20.75 -8.58 4.32
C MET A 43 -20.13 -9.14 5.63
N ASP A 44 -19.38 -10.24 5.54
CA ASP A 44 -18.62 -10.82 6.65
C ASP A 44 -17.18 -10.29 6.76
N LEU A 45 -16.88 -9.16 6.09
CA LEU A 45 -15.63 -8.40 6.15
C LEU A 45 -14.39 -9.08 5.57
N ARG A 46 -14.55 -10.20 4.85
CA ARG A 46 -13.48 -10.69 3.97
C ARG A 46 -13.29 -9.69 2.83
N HIS A 47 -12.05 -9.52 2.40
CA HIS A 47 -11.73 -8.56 1.37
C HIS A 47 -10.65 -9.08 0.44
N GLN A 48 -10.60 -8.48 -0.74
CA GLN A 48 -9.51 -8.61 -1.69
C GLN A 48 -9.31 -7.25 -2.35
N GLY A 49 -8.12 -6.71 -2.23
CA GLY A 49 -7.71 -5.45 -2.84
C GLY A 49 -6.53 -5.65 -3.77
N GLY A 50 -6.29 -4.67 -4.63
CA GLY A 50 -5.05 -4.63 -5.39
C GLY A 50 -4.86 -3.33 -6.16
N ALA A 51 -3.65 -2.77 -6.07
CA ALA A 51 -3.15 -1.72 -6.95
C ALA A 51 -2.21 -2.30 -8.02
N CYS A 52 -2.54 -2.06 -9.29
CA CYS A 52 -1.68 -2.49 -10.40
C CYS A 52 -0.48 -1.55 -10.54
N ILE A 53 0.73 -2.10 -10.39
CA ILE A 53 1.99 -1.36 -10.50
C ILE A 53 2.92 -2.10 -11.46
N THR A 54 3.41 -1.42 -12.48
CA THR A 54 4.37 -1.99 -13.44
C THR A 54 5.77 -1.93 -12.85
N LEU A 55 6.36 -3.11 -12.62
CA LEU A 55 7.71 -3.24 -12.07
C LEU A 55 8.79 -3.33 -13.15
N VAL A 56 8.42 -3.75 -14.36
CA VAL A 56 9.35 -3.92 -15.48
C VAL A 56 9.85 -2.56 -15.93
N ARG A 57 11.15 -2.33 -15.80
CA ARG A 57 11.84 -1.15 -16.33
C ARG A 57 13.32 -1.48 -16.61
N PRO A 58 13.98 -0.72 -17.49
CA PRO A 58 15.43 -0.79 -17.62
C PRO A 58 16.13 -0.41 -16.31
N ILE A 59 17.16 -1.16 -15.93
CA ILE A 59 18.07 -0.86 -14.83
C ILE A 59 19.49 -0.87 -15.40
N SER A 60 20.09 0.31 -15.56
CA SER A 60 21.35 0.50 -16.29
C SER A 60 22.60 0.46 -15.41
N SER A 61 22.45 0.46 -14.09
CA SER A 61 23.56 0.42 -13.13
C SER A 61 23.16 -0.20 -11.80
N ILE A 62 24.15 -0.47 -10.96
CA ILE A 62 23.94 -0.96 -9.59
C ILE A 62 23.27 0.11 -8.72
N GLU A 63 23.59 1.38 -8.92
CA GLU A 63 22.95 2.51 -8.24
C GLU A 63 21.46 2.57 -8.59
N ALA A 64 21.13 2.44 -9.87
CA ALA A 64 19.74 2.38 -10.32
C ALA A 64 18.99 1.15 -9.76
N MET A 65 19.70 0.03 -9.56
CA MET A 65 19.14 -1.15 -8.88
C MET A 65 18.83 -0.84 -7.40
N LYS A 66 19.76 -0.20 -6.67
CA LYS A 66 19.55 0.20 -5.27
C LYS A 66 18.34 1.12 -5.15
N GLU A 67 18.28 2.16 -5.97
CA GLU A 67 17.15 3.11 -6.00
C GLU A 67 15.82 2.42 -6.30
N HIS A 68 15.80 1.48 -7.25
CA HIS A 68 14.59 0.72 -7.58
C HIS A 68 14.12 -0.17 -6.43
N LEU A 69 15.05 -0.88 -5.76
CA LEU A 69 14.75 -1.72 -4.59
C LEU A 69 14.20 -0.87 -3.44
N GLU A 70 14.85 0.26 -3.13
CA GLU A 70 14.39 1.21 -2.12
C GLU A 70 12.98 1.71 -2.45
N ALA A 71 12.76 2.21 -3.67
CA ALA A 71 11.47 2.73 -4.08
C ALA A 71 10.38 1.65 -4.03
N ARG A 72 10.69 0.40 -4.42
CA ARG A 72 9.72 -0.70 -4.34
C ARG A 72 9.36 -1.05 -2.90
N MET A 73 10.33 -1.08 -2.00
CA MET A 73 10.06 -1.29 -0.57
C MET A 73 9.21 -0.16 0.01
N MET A 74 9.46 1.09 -0.37
CA MET A 74 8.65 2.24 0.06
C MET A 74 7.20 2.12 -0.40
N VAL A 75 6.95 1.70 -1.65
CA VAL A 75 5.59 1.41 -2.14
C VAL A 75 4.90 0.34 -1.29
N LEU A 76 5.59 -0.75 -0.96
CA LEU A 76 5.03 -1.83 -0.14
C LEU A 76 4.74 -1.38 1.30
N LEU A 77 5.61 -0.56 1.90
CA LEU A 77 5.38 0.04 3.21
C LEU A 77 4.17 0.99 3.20
N ALA A 78 3.94 1.69 2.10
CA ALA A 78 2.92 2.72 1.99
C ALA A 78 1.50 2.20 2.21
N GLY A 79 1.18 0.95 1.81
CA GLY A 79 -0.16 0.38 2.01
C GLY A 79 -0.54 0.32 3.48
N ALA A 80 0.29 -0.33 4.29
CA ALA A 80 0.07 -0.41 5.74
C ALA A 80 0.10 0.96 6.43
N MET A 81 0.96 1.88 6.00
CA MET A 81 1.00 3.24 6.54
C MET A 81 -0.28 4.02 6.23
N ALA A 82 -0.73 3.98 4.98
CA ALA A 82 -1.93 4.67 4.52
C ALA A 82 -3.20 4.14 5.20
N GLN A 83 -3.29 2.83 5.44
CA GLN A 83 -4.40 2.21 6.20
C GLN A 83 -4.55 2.75 7.63
N THR A 84 -3.52 3.38 8.18
CA THR A 84 -3.59 4.04 9.50
C THR A 84 -4.10 5.47 9.46
N LEU A 85 -4.17 6.09 8.28
CA LEU A 85 -4.58 7.49 8.16
C LEU A 85 -6.01 7.67 8.67
N PRO A 86 -6.28 8.77 9.40
CA PRO A 86 -7.61 9.04 9.91
C PRO A 86 -8.55 9.36 8.74
N SER A 87 -9.72 8.73 8.73
CA SER A 87 -10.79 9.02 7.76
C SER A 87 -11.49 10.36 7.98
N LYS A 88 -11.12 11.14 9.01
CA LYS A 88 -11.75 12.43 9.35
C LYS A 88 -10.76 13.58 9.19
N PRO A 89 -11.15 14.71 8.58
CA PRO A 89 -10.27 15.85 8.33
C PRO A 89 -9.71 16.55 9.58
N SER A 90 -10.27 16.28 10.77
CA SER A 90 -10.02 17.08 11.99
C SER A 90 -8.78 16.67 12.79
N ALA A 91 -8.10 15.59 12.43
CA ALA A 91 -6.84 15.18 13.05
C ALA A 91 -5.70 15.36 12.03
N GLY A 92 -4.51 15.77 12.49
CA GLY A 92 -3.34 15.75 11.62
C GLY A 92 -3.22 14.38 10.97
N LYS A 93 -3.18 14.34 9.63
CA LYS A 93 -3.12 13.11 8.83
C LYS A 93 -1.73 12.48 8.95
N ARG A 94 -1.43 11.94 10.14
CA ARG A 94 -0.17 11.31 10.50
C ARG A 94 -0.32 9.80 10.50
N VAL A 95 0.76 9.13 10.14
CA VAL A 95 0.84 7.67 10.18
C VAL A 95 0.94 7.21 11.63
N ASP A 96 0.10 6.25 12.02
CA ASP A 96 0.23 5.55 13.30
C ASP A 96 1.25 4.41 13.14
N LYS A 97 2.50 4.68 13.56
CA LYS A 97 3.61 3.74 13.39
C LYS A 97 3.37 2.38 14.08
N PRO A 98 2.95 2.31 15.36
CA PRO A 98 2.58 1.05 16.00
C PRO A 98 1.54 0.27 15.18
N LYS A 99 0.45 0.92 14.76
CA LYS A 99 -0.61 0.26 13.99
C LYS A 99 -0.13 -0.21 12.61
N ALA A 100 0.63 0.61 11.88
CA ALA A 100 1.19 0.23 10.59
C ALA A 100 2.13 -0.98 10.69
N THR A 101 2.93 -1.03 11.76
CA THR A 101 3.80 -2.19 12.05
C THR A 101 3.00 -3.45 12.31
N ALA A 102 1.88 -3.33 13.03
CA ALA A 102 1.00 -4.44 13.37
C ALA A 102 0.29 -4.99 12.11
N ILE A 103 -0.19 -4.10 11.24
CA ILE A 103 -0.78 -4.44 9.94
C ILE A 103 0.22 -5.23 9.09
N LEU A 104 1.46 -4.75 8.92
CA LEU A 104 2.51 -5.46 8.17
C LEU A 104 2.80 -6.86 8.71
N LYS A 105 2.67 -7.05 10.03
CA LYS A 105 2.92 -8.34 10.69
C LYS A 105 1.72 -9.29 10.63
N GLY A 106 0.66 -8.93 9.93
CA GLY A 106 -0.46 -9.82 9.60
C GLY A 106 -1.73 -9.60 10.41
N GLU A 107 -1.84 -8.51 11.16
CA GLU A 107 -3.11 -8.23 11.85
C GLU A 107 -4.27 -7.94 10.88
N GLN A 108 -3.97 -7.47 9.65
CA GLN A 108 -4.99 -7.01 8.69
C GLN A 108 -4.67 -7.36 7.23
N GLY A 109 -3.92 -8.45 6.97
CA GLY A 109 -3.76 -8.99 5.62
C GLY A 109 -2.58 -8.47 4.78
N ALA A 110 -1.64 -7.73 5.37
CA ALA A 110 -0.47 -7.17 4.67
C ALA A 110 0.79 -8.07 4.74
N GLU A 111 0.67 -9.34 5.13
CA GLU A 111 1.81 -10.25 5.29
C GLU A 111 2.59 -10.45 3.99
N GLN A 112 1.89 -10.42 2.86
CA GLN A 112 2.51 -10.58 1.55
C GLN A 112 3.43 -9.40 1.21
N ASP A 113 3.07 -8.19 1.60
CA ASP A 113 3.91 -7.01 1.39
C ASP A 113 5.11 -7.05 2.31
N TYR A 114 4.90 -7.44 3.57
CA TYR A 114 6.00 -7.59 4.51
C TYR A 114 7.00 -8.68 4.09
N ALA A 115 6.53 -9.82 3.56
CA ALA A 115 7.38 -10.85 3.01
C ALA A 115 8.26 -10.31 1.86
N LYS A 116 7.66 -9.59 0.90
CA LYS A 116 8.39 -8.96 -0.21
C LYS A 116 9.38 -7.89 0.28
N ILE A 117 8.99 -7.06 1.25
CA ILE A 117 9.88 -6.06 1.86
C ILE A 117 11.12 -6.74 2.41
N ARG A 118 10.96 -7.85 3.16
CA ARG A 118 12.08 -8.57 3.75
C ARG A 118 13.04 -9.13 2.70
N GLU A 119 12.51 -9.76 1.65
CA GLU A 119 13.35 -10.27 0.56
C GLU A 119 14.12 -9.15 -0.15
N LEU A 120 13.44 -8.06 -0.51
CA LEU A 120 14.06 -6.89 -1.15
C LEU A 120 15.10 -6.22 -0.26
N GLN A 121 14.85 -6.17 1.06
CA GLN A 121 15.78 -5.60 2.03
C GLN A 121 17.09 -6.40 2.08
N HIS A 122 17.00 -7.72 2.09
CA HIS A 122 18.19 -8.58 2.05
C HIS A 122 18.98 -8.37 0.75
N LEU A 123 18.30 -8.27 -0.40
CA LEU A 123 18.97 -7.97 -1.67
C LEU A 123 19.65 -6.60 -1.64
N LEU A 124 18.94 -5.55 -1.20
CA LEU A 124 19.49 -4.21 -1.09
C LEU A 124 20.72 -4.18 -0.17
N ARG A 125 20.65 -4.85 0.98
CA ARG A 125 21.77 -4.98 1.90
C ARG A 125 22.98 -5.62 1.22
N ASN A 126 22.79 -6.72 0.49
CA ASN A 126 23.88 -7.43 -0.16
C ASN A 126 24.60 -6.58 -1.21
N ILE A 127 23.88 -5.66 -1.87
CA ILE A 127 24.46 -4.73 -2.84
C ILE A 127 25.09 -3.52 -2.13
N ALA A 128 24.52 -3.06 -1.01
CA ALA A 128 25.00 -1.89 -0.28
C ALA A 128 26.21 -2.17 0.62
N TYR A 129 26.32 -3.39 1.15
CA TYR A 129 27.36 -3.83 2.10
C TYR A 129 27.97 -5.17 1.64
N PRO A 130 28.62 -5.21 0.46
CA PRO A 130 29.10 -6.47 -0.12
C PRO A 130 30.24 -7.12 0.68
N ASP A 131 31.03 -6.32 1.41
CA ASP A 131 32.25 -6.78 2.09
C ASP A 131 32.01 -7.25 3.53
N THR A 132 30.80 -7.08 4.06
CA THR A 132 30.48 -7.50 5.43
C THR A 132 30.34 -9.01 5.51
N ASP A 133 31.15 -9.63 6.38
CA ASP A 133 31.17 -11.07 6.64
C ASP A 133 29.76 -11.63 6.89
N PRO A 134 29.29 -12.61 6.09
CA PRO A 134 28.01 -13.29 6.29
C PRO A 134 27.85 -13.94 7.67
N ALA A 135 28.93 -14.29 8.37
CA ALA A 135 28.88 -14.83 9.73
C ALA A 135 28.66 -13.75 10.81
N SER A 136 28.82 -12.47 10.47
CA SER A 136 28.69 -11.34 11.40
C SER A 136 27.23 -10.92 11.58
N SER A 137 26.49 -11.70 12.36
CA SER A 137 25.05 -11.50 12.60
C SER A 137 24.69 -10.12 13.18
N SER A 138 25.56 -9.55 14.03
CA SER A 138 25.36 -8.22 14.62
C SER A 138 25.49 -7.09 13.59
N SER A 139 26.47 -7.18 12.69
CA SER A 139 26.68 -6.21 11.61
C SER A 139 25.52 -6.25 10.62
N ILE A 140 25.12 -7.45 10.18
CA ILE A 140 23.96 -7.66 9.31
C ILE A 140 22.69 -7.07 9.94
N THR A 141 22.44 -7.34 11.23
CA THR A 141 21.27 -6.81 11.94
C THR A 141 21.27 -5.28 11.96
N THR A 142 22.44 -4.67 12.17
CA THR A 142 22.60 -3.21 12.22
C THR A 142 22.35 -2.58 10.86
N GLU A 143 22.93 -3.14 9.78
CA GLU A 143 22.75 -2.69 8.40
C GLU A 143 21.28 -2.80 7.96
N MET A 144 20.65 -3.94 8.22
CA MET A 144 19.23 -4.16 7.92
C MET A 144 18.36 -3.14 8.66
N LYS A 145 18.62 -2.91 9.95
CA LYS A 145 17.90 -1.90 10.74
C LYS A 145 18.07 -0.50 10.15
N ALA A 146 19.29 -0.11 9.77
CA ALA A 146 19.56 1.19 9.18
C ALA A 146 18.79 1.39 7.85
N ILE A 147 18.78 0.37 6.98
CA ILE A 147 17.99 0.39 5.75
C ILE A 147 16.50 0.56 6.06
N ASN A 148 15.96 -0.24 6.98
CA ASN A 148 14.55 -0.20 7.35
C ASN A 148 14.15 1.17 7.92
N ASP A 149 14.91 1.71 8.88
CA ASP A 149 14.57 2.96 9.54
C ASP A 149 14.57 4.14 8.56
N ARG A 150 15.55 4.18 7.65
CA ARG A 150 15.62 5.19 6.61
C ARG A 150 14.45 5.10 5.63
N LEU A 151 14.13 3.90 5.14
CA LEU A 151 13.02 3.70 4.20
C LEU A 151 11.67 3.93 4.86
N TRP A 152 11.51 3.55 6.13
CA TRP A 152 10.33 3.86 6.92
C TRP A 152 10.09 5.37 7.00
N MET A 153 11.11 6.13 7.42
CA MET A 153 11.01 7.59 7.54
C MET A 153 10.62 8.25 6.22
N ARG A 154 11.35 7.92 5.13
CA ARG A 154 11.07 8.48 3.80
C ARG A 154 9.67 8.10 3.29
N THR A 155 9.21 6.88 3.54
CA THR A 155 7.86 6.46 3.13
C THR A 155 6.80 7.23 3.92
N GLN A 156 7.00 7.37 5.24
CA GLN A 156 6.09 8.11 6.09
C GLN A 156 5.97 9.57 5.64
N GLU A 157 7.07 10.24 5.32
CA GLU A 157 7.07 11.61 4.80
C GLU A 157 6.21 11.75 3.54
N ILE A 158 6.35 10.82 2.59
CA ILE A 158 5.56 10.82 1.34
C ILE A 158 4.08 10.53 1.63
N VAL A 159 3.78 9.52 2.46
CA VAL A 159 2.39 9.16 2.79
C VAL A 159 1.68 10.29 3.52
N GLU A 160 2.34 10.97 4.47
CA GLU A 160 1.77 12.10 5.19
C GLU A 160 1.59 13.31 4.24
N ALA A 161 2.55 13.59 3.37
CA ALA A 161 2.46 14.66 2.37
C ALA A 161 1.34 14.43 1.33
N LEU A 162 1.07 13.17 0.96
CA LEU A 162 0.04 12.78 0.00
C LEU A 162 -1.23 12.26 0.66
N SER A 163 -1.37 12.44 1.98
CA SER A 163 -2.45 11.86 2.77
C SER A 163 -3.83 12.33 2.30
N GLU A 164 -3.97 13.57 1.84
CA GLU A 164 -5.21 14.08 1.28
C GLU A 164 -5.63 13.33 0.03
N THR A 165 -4.75 13.26 -0.97
CA THR A 165 -4.98 12.49 -2.20
C THR A 165 -5.31 11.02 -1.90
N ILE A 166 -4.59 10.38 -0.98
CA ILE A 166 -4.85 8.99 -0.58
C ILE A 166 -6.26 8.85 0.01
N THR A 167 -6.63 9.74 0.95
CA THR A 167 -7.95 9.68 1.61
C THR A 167 -9.09 9.94 0.63
N GLU A 168 -8.97 10.96 -0.23
CA GLU A 168 -10.02 11.32 -1.19
C GLU A 168 -10.23 10.25 -2.27
N LEU A 169 -9.14 9.66 -2.77
CA LEU A 169 -9.22 8.54 -3.69
C LEU A 169 -9.80 7.29 -3.02
N GLY A 170 -9.47 7.05 -1.75
CA GLY A 170 -10.03 5.96 -0.97
C GLY A 170 -11.54 6.11 -0.77
N GLU A 171 -12.01 7.30 -0.41
CA GLU A 171 -13.44 7.62 -0.33
C GLU A 171 -14.13 7.44 -1.69
N THR A 172 -13.51 7.96 -2.77
CA THR A 172 -14.02 7.81 -4.14
C THR A 172 -14.12 6.35 -4.57
N LEU A 173 -13.17 5.50 -4.17
CA LEU A 173 -13.17 4.06 -4.43
C LEU A 173 -14.38 3.41 -3.75
N VAL A 174 -14.58 3.67 -2.45
CA VAL A 174 -15.67 3.09 -1.64
C VAL A 174 -17.04 3.58 -2.13
N ASP A 175 -17.18 4.85 -2.45
CA ASP A 175 -18.45 5.43 -2.91
C ASP A 175 -18.89 4.88 -4.28
N ARG A 176 -17.96 4.30 -5.05
CA ARG A 176 -18.22 3.64 -6.32
C ARG A 176 -18.44 2.13 -6.21
N MET A 177 -18.35 1.55 -5.01
CA MET A 177 -18.61 0.13 -4.81
C MET A 177 -20.08 -0.21 -5.04
N VAL A 178 -20.33 -1.30 -5.75
CA VAL A 178 -21.66 -1.80 -6.06
C VAL A 178 -21.86 -3.18 -5.43
N LEU A 179 -23.07 -3.44 -4.96
CA LEU A 179 -23.45 -4.77 -4.47
C LEU A 179 -23.66 -5.69 -5.67
N VAL A 180 -22.92 -6.79 -5.72
CA VAL A 180 -22.95 -7.75 -6.82
C VAL A 180 -23.88 -8.89 -6.46
N GLU A 181 -24.84 -9.17 -7.34
CA GLU A 181 -25.68 -10.36 -7.21
C GLU A 181 -25.03 -11.53 -7.95
N GLN A 182 -24.82 -12.65 -7.27
CA GLN A 182 -24.44 -13.90 -7.92
C GLN A 182 -25.68 -14.78 -8.09
N TRP A 183 -25.83 -15.40 -9.26
CA TRP A 183 -26.98 -16.25 -9.55
C TRP A 183 -27.13 -17.37 -8.51
N GLY A 184 -28.30 -17.41 -7.85
CA GLY A 184 -28.61 -18.42 -6.84
C GLY A 184 -27.98 -18.19 -5.46
N ARG A 185 -27.36 -17.03 -5.19
CA ARG A 185 -26.83 -16.67 -3.86
C ARG A 185 -27.30 -15.27 -3.42
N PRO A 186 -27.48 -15.02 -2.12
CA PRO A 186 -27.72 -13.68 -1.62
C PRO A 186 -26.58 -12.74 -2.05
N ALA A 187 -26.93 -11.54 -2.50
CA ALA A 187 -25.96 -10.50 -2.79
C ALA A 187 -25.29 -10.04 -1.49
N ASP A 188 -24.06 -10.49 -1.26
CA ASP A 188 -23.31 -10.32 -0.03
C ASP A 188 -21.93 -9.68 -0.25
N THR A 189 -21.64 -9.27 -1.49
CA THR A 189 -20.30 -8.82 -1.90
C THR A 189 -20.40 -7.47 -2.59
N TYR A 190 -19.65 -6.48 -2.10
CA TYR A 190 -19.45 -5.20 -2.75
C TYR A 190 -18.15 -5.22 -3.55
N GLU A 191 -18.17 -4.70 -4.77
CA GLU A 191 -16.97 -4.61 -5.62
C GLU A 191 -16.84 -3.26 -6.32
N VAL A 192 -15.60 -2.90 -6.66
CA VAL A 192 -15.28 -1.76 -7.51
C VAL A 192 -14.00 -2.03 -8.30
N VAL A 193 -13.97 -1.49 -9.52
CA VAL A 193 -12.78 -1.40 -10.35
C VAL A 193 -12.64 0.05 -10.81
N LEU A 194 -11.53 0.70 -10.44
CA LEU A 194 -11.12 1.96 -11.06
C LEU A 194 -10.04 1.64 -12.09
N THR A 195 -10.35 1.87 -13.36
CA THR A 195 -9.36 1.69 -14.43
C THR A 195 -8.30 2.78 -14.36
N ARG A 196 -7.18 2.56 -15.05
CA ARG A 196 -6.11 3.55 -15.18
C ARG A 196 -6.64 4.90 -15.66
N GLU A 197 -7.46 4.90 -16.71
CA GLU A 197 -8.02 6.10 -17.34
C GLU A 197 -8.99 6.84 -16.41
N MET A 198 -9.65 6.12 -15.49
CA MET A 198 -10.49 6.74 -14.47
C MET A 198 -9.62 7.43 -13.42
N LEU A 199 -8.56 6.78 -12.94
CA LEU A 199 -7.66 7.32 -11.92
C LEU A 199 -6.87 8.53 -12.43
N GLU A 200 -6.39 8.49 -13.69
CA GLU A 200 -5.70 9.62 -14.33
C GLU A 200 -6.59 10.88 -14.44
N ARG A 201 -7.91 10.70 -14.56
CA ARG A 201 -8.87 11.82 -14.55
C ARG A 201 -9.17 12.36 -13.16
N LEU A 202 -9.06 11.52 -12.13
CA LEU A 202 -9.34 11.88 -10.73
C LEU A 202 -8.15 12.57 -10.07
N THR A 203 -6.93 12.34 -10.56
CA THR A 203 -5.73 12.90 -9.96
C THR A 203 -4.70 13.28 -11.01
N PRO A 204 -4.63 14.57 -11.39
CA PRO A 204 -3.48 15.10 -12.10
C PRO A 204 -2.32 15.23 -11.10
N LEU A 205 -1.62 14.11 -10.86
CA LEU A 205 -0.25 14.11 -10.33
C LEU A 205 0.72 14.28 -11.50
#